data_AF-A0A2S2Q6D8-F1
#
_entry.id   AF-A0A2S2Q6D8-F1
#
_cell.length_a   1.000
_cell.length_b   1.000
_cell.length_c   1.000
_cell.angle_alpha   90.00
_cell.angle_beta   90.00
_cell.angle_gamma   90.00
#
_symmetry.space_group_name_H-M   'P 1'
#
loop_
_entity.id
_entity.type
_entity.pdbx_description
1 polymer ?
#
loop_
_entity_poly.entity_id
_entity_poly.type
_entity_poly.pdbx_seq_one_letter_code
_entity_poly.pdbx_strand_id
1 'polypeptide(L)'
;MFFGFFYSSEVAFTTYLYAKVDDIRYYQKITSLVKASMLFGRFLSGLIAQTIVSTHLLNYIHLVYISIISTSFVTVWALFLPKVQHSLYFHRNKKPSENGKSDYQINETNINDNTPNDVSKTSKVDKLREVKQIIINDFHSAYSNTYVLKKCFWWIVAVTGHLIVGTYIQVLWEDVNSNKDDLMNGAVESMHTLCGATGAYAVGHINYDWKKFGDIIFTIGSFVLAILLFVIYYCDTLWVLYVLYIAYGTLYQILLTITTSEVAKYI
;
A
#
# COMPACT_ATOMS: atom_id res chain seq x y z
N MET A 1 16.85 -6.11 5.87
CA MET A 1 16.05 -5.84 7.10
C MET A 1 15.35 -4.48 7.04
N PHE A 2 16.06 -3.35 6.90
CA PHE A 2 15.46 -2.00 6.86
C PHE A 2 14.39 -1.78 5.78
N PHE A 3 14.59 -2.35 4.58
CA PHE A 3 13.61 -2.28 3.49
C PHE A 3 12.24 -2.85 3.89
N GLY A 4 12.21 -3.95 4.66
CA GLY A 4 10.97 -4.56 5.14
C GLY A 4 10.24 -3.69 6.18
N PHE A 5 10.97 -2.95 7.02
CA PHE A 5 10.37 -1.99 7.94
C PHE A 5 9.74 -0.81 7.19
N PHE A 6 10.39 -0.32 6.14
CA PHE A 6 9.86 0.76 5.30
C PHE A 6 8.55 0.35 4.60
N TYR A 7 8.48 -0.87 4.03
CA TYR A 7 7.22 -1.36 3.44
C TYR A 7 6.14 -1.59 4.51
N SER A 8 6.52 -2.07 5.70
CA SER A 8 5.58 -2.23 6.80
C SER A 8 5.00 -0.90 7.29
N SER A 9 5.80 0.18 7.32
CA SER A 9 5.33 1.49 7.75
C SER A 9 4.33 2.10 6.75
N GLU A 10 4.49 1.86 5.45
CA GLU A 10 3.51 2.23 4.42
C GLU A 10 2.15 1.57 4.67
N VAL A 11 2.15 0.25 4.91
CA VAL A 11 0.92 -0.50 5.20
C VAL A 11 0.29 -0.01 6.51
N ALA A 12 1.09 0.23 7.54
CA ALA A 12 0.62 0.76 8.82
C ALA A 12 -0.01 2.16 8.68
N PHE A 13 0.62 3.07 7.94
CA PHE A 13 0.10 4.42 7.67
C PHE A 13 -1.20 4.37 6.89
N THR A 14 -1.28 3.52 5.86
CA THR A 14 -2.49 3.36 5.05
C THR A 14 -3.64 2.78 5.90
N THR A 15 -3.34 1.82 6.77
CA THR A 15 -4.30 1.23 7.71
C THR A 15 -4.80 2.25 8.74
N TYR A 16 -3.91 3.11 9.23
CA TYR A 16 -4.27 4.24 10.09
C TYR A 16 -5.28 5.18 9.42
N LEU A 17 -5.09 5.49 8.12
CA LEU A 17 -6.01 6.33 7.38
C LEU A 17 -7.38 5.67 7.19
N TYR A 18 -7.44 4.37 6.91
CA TYR A 18 -8.71 3.64 6.87
C TYR A 18 -9.42 3.64 8.22
N ALA A 19 -8.69 3.42 9.31
CA ALA A 19 -9.27 3.46 10.65
C ALA A 19 -9.75 4.86 11.09
N LYS A 20 -9.30 5.92 10.41
CA LYS A 20 -9.72 7.30 10.69
C LYS A 20 -10.93 7.72 9.84
N VAL A 21 -11.14 7.07 8.70
CA VAL A 21 -12.26 7.34 7.78
C VAL A 21 -13.17 6.12 7.78
N ASP A 22 -14.19 6.13 8.63
CA ASP A 22 -15.09 4.98 8.85
C ASP A 22 -15.93 4.55 7.62
N ASP A 23 -15.84 5.26 6.49
CA ASP A 23 -16.65 5.02 5.31
C ASP A 23 -15.84 4.36 4.17
N ILE A 24 -16.16 3.08 3.94
CA ILE A 24 -15.58 2.19 2.93
C ILE A 24 -15.64 2.79 1.52
N ARG A 25 -16.63 3.66 1.22
CA ARG A 25 -16.75 4.33 -0.09
C ARG A 25 -15.54 5.18 -0.43
N TYR A 26 -14.84 5.69 0.58
CA TYR A 26 -13.64 6.50 0.38
C TYR A 26 -12.35 5.68 0.34
N TYR A 27 -12.37 4.37 0.61
CA TYR A 27 -11.13 3.57 0.69
C TYR A 27 -10.33 3.65 -0.61
N GLN A 28 -10.99 3.51 -1.76
CA GLN A 28 -10.33 3.65 -3.07
C GLN A 28 -9.73 5.04 -3.27
N LYS A 29 -10.44 6.09 -2.87
CA LYS A 29 -9.95 7.47 -2.96
C LYS A 29 -8.76 7.70 -2.02
N ILE A 30 -8.81 7.18 -0.79
CA ILE A 30 -7.71 7.27 0.17
C ILE A 30 -6.48 6.50 -0.34
N THR A 31 -6.65 5.25 -0.77
CA THR A 31 -5.54 4.45 -1.33
C THR A 31 -4.90 5.16 -2.51
N SER A 32 -5.72 5.68 -3.43
CA SER A 32 -5.24 6.40 -4.61
C SER A 32 -4.44 7.64 -4.26
N LEU A 33 -4.89 8.42 -3.28
CA LEU A 33 -4.23 9.63 -2.84
C LEU A 33 -2.90 9.30 -2.17
N VAL A 34 -2.87 8.31 -1.28
CA VAL A 34 -1.64 7.85 -0.61
C VAL A 34 -0.62 7.38 -1.64
N LYS A 35 -1.02 6.48 -2.55
CA LYS A 35 -0.12 5.95 -3.61
C LYS A 35 0.37 7.06 -4.53
N ALA A 36 -0.51 7.97 -4.95
CA ALA A 36 -0.15 9.12 -5.77
C ALA A 36 0.85 10.03 -5.05
N SER A 37 0.61 10.39 -3.78
CA SER A 37 1.52 11.21 -2.99
C SER A 37 2.89 10.55 -2.80
N MET A 38 2.94 9.24 -2.55
CA MET A 38 4.20 8.50 -2.41
C MET A 38 5.00 8.49 -3.71
N LEU A 39 4.34 8.24 -4.84
CA LEU A 39 4.97 8.23 -6.16
C LEU A 39 5.40 9.63 -6.58
N PHE A 40 4.60 10.65 -6.28
CA PHE A 40 4.95 12.04 -6.52
C PHE A 40 6.16 12.47 -5.66
N GLY A 41 6.25 12.00 -4.41
CA GLY A 41 7.43 12.20 -3.57
C GLY A 41 8.69 11.57 -4.17
N ARG A 42 8.58 10.35 -4.74
CA ARG A 42 9.70 9.72 -5.47
C ARG A 42 10.09 10.51 -6.73
N PHE A 43 9.11 11.01 -7.48
CA PHE A 43 9.34 11.88 -8.63
C PHE A 43 10.12 13.14 -8.22
N LEU A 44 9.66 13.85 -7.18
CA LEU A 44 10.31 15.07 -6.71
C LEU A 44 11.72 14.78 -6.19
N SER A 45 11.90 13.67 -5.47
CA SER A 45 13.21 13.21 -5.01
C SER A 45 14.15 12.94 -6.18
N GLY A 46 13.68 12.25 -7.23
CA GLY A 46 14.46 11.98 -8.44
C GLY A 46 14.81 13.26 -9.20
N LEU A 47 13.87 14.20 -9.32
CA LEU A 47 14.09 15.48 -9.97
C LEU A 47 15.13 16.33 -9.23
N ILE A 48 15.04 16.40 -7.89
CA ILE A 48 16.02 17.10 -7.05
C ILE A 48 17.39 16.42 -7.17
N ALA A 49 17.45 15.09 -7.07
CA ALA A 49 18.71 14.35 -7.19
C ALA A 49 19.37 14.57 -8.57
N GLN A 50 18.61 14.46 -9.65
CA GLN A 50 19.10 14.68 -11.02
C GLN A 50 19.58 16.12 -11.21
N THR A 51 18.86 17.11 -10.66
CA THR A 51 19.25 18.52 -10.74
C THR A 51 20.57 18.78 -10.00
N ILE A 52 20.73 18.23 -8.80
CA ILE A 52 21.95 18.38 -8.00
C ILE A 52 23.16 17.74 -8.70
N VAL A 53 22.98 16.52 -9.22
CA VAL A 53 24.06 15.80 -9.92
C VAL A 53 24.43 16.52 -11.22
N SER A 54 23.44 16.96 -12.00
CA SER A 54 23.66 17.63 -13.29
C SER A 54 24.33 19.00 -13.19
N THR A 55 24.16 19.70 -12.07
CA THR A 55 24.74 21.04 -11.86
C THR A 55 26.12 20.99 -11.19
N HIS A 56 26.61 19.79 -10.85
CA HIS A 56 27.82 19.57 -10.05
C HIS A 56 27.84 20.39 -8.73
N LEU A 57 26.67 20.79 -8.22
CA LEU A 57 26.56 21.66 -7.04
C LEU A 57 27.01 20.96 -5.76
N LEU A 58 26.72 19.65 -5.63
CA LEU A 58 26.98 18.88 -4.42
C LEU A 58 27.47 17.46 -4.75
N ASN A 59 28.41 16.95 -3.95
CA ASN A 59 28.89 15.56 -4.03
C ASN A 59 27.80 14.55 -3.61
N TYR A 60 27.91 13.30 -4.09
CA TYR A 60 27.00 12.19 -3.76
C TYR A 60 26.75 11.97 -2.25
N ILE A 61 27.76 12.24 -1.40
CA ILE A 61 27.61 12.15 0.06
C ILE A 61 26.54 13.12 0.59
N HIS A 62 26.37 14.30 -0.02
CA HIS A 62 25.38 15.27 0.40
C HIS A 62 23.94 14.82 0.08
N LEU A 63 23.72 14.05 -1.00
CA LEU A 63 22.41 13.45 -1.28
C LEU A 63 22.00 12.48 -0.14
N VAL A 64 22.97 11.76 0.42
CA VAL A 64 22.74 10.89 1.58
C VAL A 64 22.36 11.72 2.81
N TYR A 65 23.06 12.83 3.08
CA TYR A 65 22.71 13.72 4.19
C TYR A 65 21.31 14.32 4.05
N ILE A 66 20.92 14.77 2.86
CA ILE A 66 19.57 15.27 2.57
C ILE A 66 18.53 14.18 2.88
N SER A 67 18.79 12.94 2.48
CA SER A 67 17.90 11.79 2.72
C SER A 67 17.76 11.47 4.21
N ILE A 68 18.85 11.52 4.98
CA ILE A 68 18.85 11.30 6.43
C ILE A 68 18.05 12.41 7.13
N ILE A 69 18.32 13.68 6.78
CA ILE A 69 17.61 14.84 7.37
C ILE A 69 16.10 14.75 7.07
N SER A 70 15.74 14.44 5.83
CA SER A 70 14.33 14.26 5.42
C SER A 70 13.64 13.15 6.21
N THR A 71 14.30 11.99 6.35
CA THR A 71 13.74 10.85 7.10
C THR A 71 13.56 11.17 8.58
N SER A 72 14.54 11.84 9.20
CA SER A 72 14.45 12.30 10.59
C SER A 72 13.30 13.30 10.78
N PHE A 73 13.16 14.27 9.87
CA PHE A 73 12.07 15.23 9.89
C PHE A 73 10.70 14.56 9.78
N VAL A 74 10.51 13.63 8.83
CA VAL A 74 9.27 12.87 8.67
C VAL A 74 8.96 12.04 9.92
N THR A 75 9.98 11.47 10.56
CA THR A 75 9.82 10.71 11.80
C THR A 75 9.31 11.59 12.94
N VAL A 76 9.89 12.79 13.10
CA VAL A 76 9.42 13.77 14.09
C VAL A 76 7.99 14.22 13.77
N TRP A 77 7.69 14.50 12.50
CA TRP A 77 6.35 14.89 12.06
C TRP A 77 5.30 13.80 12.36
N ALA A 78 5.65 12.53 12.17
CA ALA A 78 4.75 11.40 12.45
C ALA A 78 4.32 11.32 13.94
N LEU A 79 5.12 11.85 14.87
CA LEU A 79 4.76 11.91 16.30
C LEU A 79 3.60 12.88 16.60
N PHE A 80 3.37 13.85 15.71
CA PHE A 80 2.28 14.82 15.84
C PHE A 80 0.98 14.36 15.18
N LEU A 81 0.94 13.15 14.59
CA LEU A 81 -0.28 12.62 13.99
C LEU A 81 -1.39 12.43 15.04
N PRO A 82 -2.65 12.80 14.72
CA PRO A 82 -3.73 12.70 15.67
C PRO A 82 -4.02 11.25 16.02
N LYS A 83 -4.31 10.97 17.29
CA LYS A 83 -4.69 9.62 17.74
C LYS A 83 -6.01 9.20 17.08
N VAL A 84 -6.09 7.93 16.66
CA VAL A 84 -7.35 7.33 16.23
C VAL A 84 -8.25 7.19 17.47
N GLN A 85 -9.44 7.79 17.43
CA GLN A 85 -10.31 7.94 18.60
C GLN A 85 -10.96 6.62 19.03
N HIS A 86 -11.23 5.73 18.08
CA HIS A 86 -11.65 4.36 18.36
C HIS A 86 -10.51 3.42 17.98
N SER A 87 -10.00 2.69 18.97
CA SER A 87 -9.21 1.51 18.63
C SER A 87 -10.16 0.48 18.03
N LEU A 88 -9.88 0.07 16.80
CA LEU A 88 -10.60 -0.99 16.07
C LEU A 88 -10.82 -2.26 16.92
N TYR A 89 -9.87 -2.56 17.81
CA TYR A 89 -9.87 -3.76 18.65
C TYR A 89 -10.23 -3.50 20.12
N PHE A 90 -9.88 -2.35 20.70
CA PHE A 90 -10.09 -2.10 22.14
C PHE A 90 -11.43 -1.40 22.47
N HIS A 91 -12.11 -0.80 21.49
CA HIS A 91 -13.34 -0.03 21.71
C HIS A 91 -14.43 -0.33 20.67
N ARG A 92 -14.63 -1.61 20.36
CA ARG A 92 -15.71 -2.06 19.48
C ARG A 92 -17.03 -1.95 20.25
N ASN A 93 -17.82 -0.93 19.96
CA ASN A 93 -19.21 -0.89 20.39
C ASN A 93 -19.91 -2.13 19.82
N LYS A 94 -20.34 -3.05 20.70
CA LYS A 94 -21.22 -4.16 20.35
C LYS A 94 -22.53 -3.56 19.85
N LYS A 95 -22.63 -3.25 18.55
CA LYS A 95 -23.94 -3.04 17.94
C LYS A 95 -24.67 -4.38 17.97
N PRO A 96 -25.94 -4.44 18.42
CA PRO A 96 -26.73 -5.66 18.30
C PRO A 96 -26.83 -5.99 16.81
N SER A 97 -26.44 -7.21 16.45
CA SER A 97 -26.71 -7.75 15.13
C SER A 97 -28.23 -7.91 15.02
N GLU A 98 -28.91 -7.01 14.33
CA GLU A 98 -30.22 -7.33 13.76
C GLU A 98 -30.02 -8.40 12.69
N ASN A 99 -30.80 -9.47 12.82
CA ASN A 99 -30.88 -10.67 11.98
C ASN A 99 -29.88 -11.80 12.27
N GLY A 100 -30.33 -12.69 13.15
CA GLY A 100 -29.79 -14.03 13.34
C GLY A 100 -30.49 -14.72 14.50
N LYS A 101 -31.58 -15.42 14.21
CA LYS A 101 -32.34 -16.24 15.16
C LYS A 101 -31.39 -17.21 15.89
N SER A 102 -31.29 -17.06 17.21
CA SER A 102 -30.85 -18.11 18.12
C SER A 102 -31.62 -17.96 19.42
N ASP A 103 -32.60 -18.84 19.61
CA ASP A 103 -33.25 -19.10 20.89
C ASP A 103 -32.17 -19.38 21.95
N TYR A 104 -32.08 -18.51 22.95
CA TYR A 104 -31.65 -18.91 24.29
C TYR A 104 -32.53 -18.14 25.27
N GLN A 105 -33.60 -18.80 25.71
CA GLN A 105 -34.34 -18.42 26.91
C GLN A 105 -33.36 -18.41 28.10
N ILE A 106 -33.24 -17.27 28.75
CA ILE A 106 -32.80 -17.22 30.15
C ILE A 106 -33.96 -16.60 30.92
N ASN A 107 -34.55 -17.44 31.75
CA ASN A 107 -35.68 -17.15 32.62
C ASN A 107 -35.42 -15.92 33.50
N GLU A 108 -36.42 -15.06 33.59
CA GLU A 108 -36.54 -14.08 34.66
C GLU A 108 -36.60 -14.81 36.01
N THR A 109 -35.60 -14.57 36.86
CA THR A 109 -35.74 -14.77 38.30
C THR A 109 -35.33 -13.50 39.01
N ASN A 110 -36.34 -12.78 39.49
CA ASN A 110 -36.24 -11.74 40.52
C ASN A 110 -35.51 -12.28 41.75
N ILE A 111 -34.32 -11.77 42.08
CA ILE A 111 -33.80 -11.78 43.47
C ILE A 111 -33.00 -10.49 43.75
N ASN A 112 -33.64 -9.69 44.60
CA ASN A 112 -33.18 -8.67 45.56
C ASN A 112 -31.70 -8.27 45.69
N ASP A 113 -31.56 -6.97 45.95
CA ASP A 113 -30.40 -6.17 46.36
C ASP A 113 -29.47 -6.77 47.42
N ASN A 114 -28.23 -6.26 47.36
CA ASN A 114 -27.12 -6.32 48.32
C ASN A 114 -26.03 -7.37 48.02
N THR A 115 -25.18 -7.06 47.05
CA THR A 115 -23.77 -7.49 47.04
C THR A 115 -22.89 -6.34 46.52
N PRO A 116 -21.70 -6.10 47.10
CA PRO A 116 -20.84 -5.01 46.65
C PRO A 116 -20.45 -5.25 45.20
N ASN A 117 -20.54 -4.20 44.39
CA ASN A 117 -20.04 -4.16 43.01
C ASN A 117 -18.57 -4.58 42.96
N ASP A 118 -18.31 -5.88 42.82
CA ASP A 118 -17.02 -6.38 42.37
C ASP A 118 -16.98 -6.15 40.87
N VAL A 119 -16.62 -4.91 40.50
CA VAL A 119 -16.19 -4.56 39.15
C VAL A 119 -14.96 -5.42 38.90
N SER A 120 -15.17 -6.58 38.29
CA SER A 120 -14.12 -7.52 37.92
C SER A 120 -13.02 -6.73 37.25
N LYS A 121 -11.87 -6.58 37.93
CA LYS A 121 -10.65 -6.04 37.36
C LYS A 121 -10.21 -7.04 36.29
N THR A 122 -10.81 -6.96 35.09
CA THR A 122 -10.35 -7.68 33.91
C THR A 122 -8.90 -7.31 33.75
N SER A 123 -8.02 -8.28 33.99
CA SER A 123 -6.59 -8.03 34.05
C SER A 123 -6.14 -7.53 32.67
N LYS A 124 -5.07 -6.72 32.61
CA LYS A 124 -4.49 -6.31 31.32
C LYS A 124 -4.17 -7.52 30.43
N VAL A 125 -3.95 -8.68 31.02
CA VAL A 125 -3.69 -9.96 30.35
C VAL A 125 -4.96 -10.49 29.67
N ASP A 126 -6.13 -10.40 30.31
CA ASP A 126 -7.40 -10.83 29.71
C ASP A 126 -7.76 -9.97 28.51
N LYS A 127 -7.55 -8.64 28.61
CA LYS A 127 -7.73 -7.71 27.47
C LYS A 127 -6.77 -8.00 26.32
N LEU A 128 -5.51 -8.34 26.61
CA LEU A 128 -4.52 -8.66 25.57
C LEU A 128 -4.85 -9.99 24.87
N ARG A 129 -5.32 -10.99 25.63
CA ARG A 129 -5.77 -12.27 25.09
C ARG A 129 -7.01 -12.10 24.21
N GLU A 130 -7.96 -11.29 24.64
CA GLU A 130 -9.16 -10.95 23.86
C GLU A 130 -8.80 -10.25 22.55
N VAL A 131 -7.95 -9.21 22.58
CA VAL A 131 -7.48 -8.53 21.37
C VAL A 131 -6.71 -9.47 20.44
N LYS A 132 -5.84 -10.33 20.99
CA LYS A 132 -5.16 -11.35 20.18
C LYS A 132 -6.15 -12.28 19.49
N GLN A 133 -7.19 -12.72 20.20
CA GLN A 133 -8.21 -13.60 19.62
C GLN A 133 -9.02 -12.88 18.53
N ILE A 134 -9.37 -11.61 18.72
CA ILE A 134 -10.05 -10.81 17.71
C ILE A 134 -9.18 -10.66 16.46
N ILE A 135 -7.89 -10.32 16.61
CA ILE A 135 -6.95 -10.21 15.47
C ILE A 135 -6.86 -11.55 14.72
N ILE A 136 -6.76 -12.67 15.43
CA ILE A 136 -6.70 -14.00 14.80
C ILE A 136 -8.00 -14.32 14.07
N ASN A 137 -9.15 -14.01 14.67
CA ASN A 137 -10.46 -14.25 14.06
C ASN A 137 -10.67 -13.37 12.82
N ASP A 138 -10.31 -12.09 12.89
CA ASP A 138 -10.41 -11.15 11.75
C ASP A 138 -9.43 -11.56 10.64
N PHE A 139 -8.20 -11.98 10.99
CA PHE A 139 -7.25 -12.55 10.04
C PHE A 139 -7.82 -13.81 9.36
N HIS A 140 -8.35 -14.75 10.13
CA HIS A 140 -8.95 -15.97 9.60
C HIS A 140 -10.15 -15.64 8.69
N SER A 141 -11.02 -14.72 9.10
CA SER A 141 -12.17 -14.26 8.32
C SER A 141 -11.74 -13.64 6.99
N ALA A 142 -10.76 -12.74 7.02
CA ALA A 142 -10.22 -12.07 5.85
C ALA A 142 -9.61 -13.06 4.84
N TYR A 143 -8.82 -14.03 5.33
CA TYR A 143 -8.21 -15.05 4.48
C TYR A 143 -9.14 -16.21 4.13
N SER A 144 -10.33 -16.31 4.73
CA SER A 144 -11.39 -17.21 4.27
C SER A 144 -12.12 -16.65 3.04
N ASN A 145 -12.02 -15.35 2.79
CA ASN A 145 -12.58 -14.71 1.61
C ASN A 145 -11.70 -14.98 0.38
N THR A 146 -12.19 -15.82 -0.54
CA THR A 146 -11.48 -16.18 -1.78
C THR A 146 -11.15 -14.98 -2.67
N TYR A 147 -11.98 -13.93 -2.64
CA TYR A 147 -11.71 -12.68 -3.35
C TYR A 147 -10.46 -11.99 -2.81
N VAL A 148 -10.35 -11.86 -1.48
CA VAL A 148 -9.19 -11.24 -0.81
C VAL A 148 -7.94 -12.08 -1.07
N LEU A 149 -8.02 -13.41 -0.94
CA LEU A 149 -6.89 -14.31 -1.23
C LEU A 149 -6.34 -14.11 -2.64
N LYS A 150 -7.21 -14.08 -3.65
CA LYS A 150 -6.82 -13.90 -5.04
C LYS A 150 -6.10 -12.56 -5.25
N LYS A 151 -6.63 -11.48 -4.66
CA LYS A 151 -6.04 -10.14 -4.74
C LYS A 151 -4.69 -10.07 -4.00
N CYS A 152 -4.58 -10.66 -2.82
CA CYS A 152 -3.33 -10.75 -2.07
C CYS A 152 -2.27 -11.57 -2.82
N PHE A 153 -2.65 -12.69 -3.44
CA PHE A 153 -1.73 -13.49 -4.25
C PHE A 153 -1.17 -12.68 -5.41
N TRP A 154 -2.04 -12.00 -6.17
CA TRP A 154 -1.59 -11.13 -7.25
C TRP A 154 -0.70 -9.99 -6.72
N TRP A 155 -1.07 -9.38 -5.59
CA TRP A 155 -0.28 -8.30 -4.97
C TRP A 155 1.14 -8.75 -4.64
N ILE A 156 1.31 -9.92 -4.01
CA ILE A 156 2.63 -10.46 -3.64
C ILE A 156 3.47 -10.67 -4.91
N VAL A 157 2.93 -11.37 -5.90
CA VAL A 157 3.64 -11.66 -7.16
C VAL A 157 4.02 -10.38 -7.88
N ALA A 158 3.11 -9.41 -7.99
CA ALA A 158 3.34 -8.16 -8.67
C ALA A 158 4.40 -7.30 -7.95
N VAL A 159 4.31 -7.15 -6.64
CA VAL A 159 5.27 -6.37 -5.84
C VAL A 159 6.66 -6.99 -5.94
N THR A 160 6.77 -8.31 -5.74
CA THR A 160 8.05 -9.02 -5.86
C THR A 160 8.63 -8.89 -7.27
N GLY A 161 7.81 -9.09 -8.31
CA GLY A 161 8.25 -8.91 -9.71
C GLY A 161 8.76 -7.50 -9.98
N HIS A 162 8.05 -6.48 -9.51
CA HIS A 162 8.47 -5.09 -9.67
C HIS A 162 9.77 -4.76 -8.94
N LEU A 163 9.99 -5.32 -7.74
CA LEU A 163 11.26 -5.16 -7.03
C LEU A 163 12.44 -5.75 -7.79
N ILE A 164 12.25 -6.91 -8.42
CA ILE A 164 13.27 -7.54 -9.27
C ILE A 164 13.55 -6.64 -10.48
N VAL A 165 12.52 -6.20 -11.19
CA VAL A 165 12.68 -5.29 -12.34
C VAL A 165 13.43 -4.02 -11.95
N GLY A 166 13.04 -3.38 -10.85
CA GLY A 166 13.71 -2.17 -10.35
C GLY A 166 15.18 -2.37 -9.98
N THR A 167 15.59 -3.60 -9.65
CA THR A 167 17.00 -3.92 -9.33
C THR A 167 17.85 -4.08 -10.60
N TYR A 168 17.28 -4.62 -11.68
CA TYR A 168 18.03 -4.96 -12.89
C TYR A 168 17.88 -3.98 -14.05
N ILE A 169 16.86 -3.12 -14.04
CA ILE A 169 16.57 -2.26 -15.20
C ILE A 169 17.72 -1.28 -15.50
N GLN A 170 18.36 -0.69 -14.48
CA GLN A 170 19.49 0.21 -14.68
C GLN A 170 20.71 -0.52 -15.25
N VAL A 171 20.95 -1.75 -14.80
CA VAL A 171 22.04 -2.60 -15.31
C VAL A 171 21.80 -2.92 -16.78
N LEU A 172 20.56 -3.22 -17.16
CA LEU A 172 20.19 -3.45 -18.56
C LEU A 172 20.41 -2.21 -19.44
N TRP A 173 20.06 -1.02 -18.94
CA TRP A 173 20.29 0.23 -19.66
C TRP A 173 21.78 0.52 -19.90
N GLU A 174 22.63 0.23 -18.91
CA GLU A 174 24.08 0.37 -19.05
C GLU A 174 24.69 -0.66 -20.01
N ASP A 175 24.18 -1.90 -20.02
CA ASP A 175 24.62 -2.96 -20.93
C ASP A 175 24.33 -2.59 -22.40
N VAL A 176 23.09 -2.20 -22.69
CA VAL A 176 22.64 -1.78 -24.03
C VAL A 176 23.35 -0.51 -24.52
N ASN A 177 23.75 0.39 -23.60
CA ASN A 177 24.44 1.63 -23.93
C ASN A 177 25.80 1.76 -23.23
N SER A 178 26.71 0.85 -23.58
CA SER A 178 28.04 0.74 -22.96
C SER A 178 28.91 2.01 -23.03
N ASN A 179 28.67 2.89 -24.01
CA ASN A 179 29.41 4.16 -24.16
C ASN A 179 28.98 5.24 -23.15
N LYS A 180 27.87 5.02 -22.44
CA LYS A 180 27.27 5.95 -21.46
C LYS A 180 26.87 7.33 -21.98
N ASP A 181 26.97 7.57 -23.29
CA ASP A 181 26.45 8.77 -23.94
C ASP A 181 24.92 8.78 -23.84
N ASP A 182 24.30 9.91 -23.50
CA ASP A 182 22.83 10.06 -23.39
C ASP A 182 22.12 9.20 -22.32
N LEU A 183 22.82 8.72 -21.29
CA LEU A 183 22.19 7.95 -20.20
C LEU A 183 21.29 8.85 -19.33
N MET A 184 19.97 8.68 -19.43
CA MET A 184 18.96 9.50 -18.73
C MET A 184 18.22 8.75 -17.61
N ASN A 185 18.87 7.76 -16.99
CA ASN A 185 18.26 6.84 -16.02
C ASN A 185 17.44 7.56 -14.94
N GLY A 186 18.01 8.59 -14.29
CA GLY A 186 17.32 9.35 -13.25
C GLY A 186 16.08 10.11 -13.76
N ALA A 187 16.13 10.63 -14.99
CA ALA A 187 14.98 11.31 -15.60
C ALA A 187 13.87 10.31 -15.94
N VAL A 188 14.24 9.13 -16.46
CA VAL A 188 13.29 8.05 -16.81
C VAL A 188 12.60 7.51 -15.56
N GLU A 189 13.33 7.28 -14.47
CA GLU A 189 12.75 6.88 -13.18
C GLU A 189 11.79 7.94 -12.61
N SER A 190 12.18 9.22 -12.72
CA SER A 190 11.32 10.33 -12.32
C SER A 190 10.04 10.36 -13.17
N MET A 191 10.16 10.23 -14.49
CA MET A 191 8.99 10.23 -15.37
C MET A 191 8.09 9.01 -15.11
N HIS A 192 8.66 7.81 -14.92
CA HIS A 192 7.91 6.62 -14.56
C HIS A 192 7.11 6.84 -13.27
N THR A 193 7.73 7.41 -12.23
CA THR A 193 7.04 7.67 -10.95
C THR A 193 5.96 8.74 -11.07
N LEU A 194 6.15 9.77 -11.90
CA LEU A 194 5.11 10.78 -12.18
C LEU A 194 3.90 10.18 -12.94
N CYS A 195 4.15 9.39 -13.98
CA CYS A 195 3.08 8.70 -14.71
C CYS A 195 2.34 7.72 -13.79
N GLY A 196 3.08 6.98 -12.96
CA GLY A 196 2.51 6.11 -11.93
C GLY A 196 1.66 6.88 -10.92
N ALA A 197 2.11 8.05 -10.46
CA ALA A 197 1.35 8.90 -9.53
C ALA A 197 0.03 9.37 -10.15
N THR A 198 0.09 9.79 -11.41
CA THR A 198 -1.09 10.21 -12.18
C THR A 198 -2.07 9.05 -12.37
N GLY A 199 -1.57 7.87 -12.73
CA GLY A 199 -2.37 6.66 -12.86
C GLY A 199 -3.02 6.23 -11.53
N ALA A 200 -2.24 6.23 -10.44
CA ALA A 200 -2.75 5.94 -9.10
C ALA A 200 -3.84 6.93 -8.69
N TYR A 201 -3.65 8.23 -8.89
CA TYR A 201 -4.65 9.26 -8.59
C TYR A 201 -5.94 9.09 -9.41
N ALA A 202 -5.81 8.74 -10.69
CA ALA A 202 -6.95 8.50 -11.58
C ALA A 202 -7.83 7.35 -11.07
N VAL A 203 -7.23 6.26 -10.55
CA VAL A 203 -7.98 5.15 -9.93
C VAL A 203 -8.93 5.64 -8.84
N GLY A 204 -8.54 6.65 -8.05
CA GLY A 204 -9.39 7.21 -6.99
C GLY A 204 -10.69 7.87 -7.44
N HIS A 205 -10.74 8.28 -8.71
CA HIS A 205 -11.85 9.01 -9.31
C HIS A 205 -12.71 8.12 -10.22
N ILE A 206 -12.27 6.88 -10.45
CA ILE A 206 -12.99 5.91 -11.27
C ILE A 206 -14.01 5.17 -10.38
N ASN A 207 -15.29 5.39 -10.66
CA ASN A 207 -16.38 4.60 -10.08
C ASN A 207 -16.63 3.37 -10.96
N TYR A 208 -15.99 2.24 -10.61
CA TYR A 208 -16.05 1.01 -11.40
C TYR A 208 -16.29 -0.21 -10.50
N ASP A 209 -17.04 -1.20 -11.01
CA ASP A 209 -17.32 -2.45 -10.29
C ASP A 209 -16.16 -3.44 -10.45
N TRP A 210 -15.16 -3.26 -9.59
CA TRP A 210 -13.96 -4.10 -9.55
C TRP A 210 -14.24 -5.55 -9.17
N LYS A 211 -15.35 -5.84 -8.48
CA LYS A 211 -15.72 -7.21 -8.14
C LYS A 211 -16.20 -7.97 -9.38
N LYS A 212 -16.95 -7.31 -10.25
CA LYS A 212 -17.47 -7.92 -11.49
C LYS A 212 -16.41 -8.03 -12.58
N PHE A 213 -15.63 -6.97 -12.80
CA PHE A 213 -14.74 -6.87 -13.96
C PHE A 213 -13.25 -6.95 -13.60
N GLY A 214 -12.91 -6.90 -12.31
CA GLY A 214 -11.52 -6.90 -11.86
C GLY A 214 -10.77 -8.13 -12.35
N ASP A 215 -11.38 -9.31 -12.34
CA ASP A 215 -10.70 -10.52 -12.80
C ASP A 215 -10.19 -10.41 -14.24
N ILE A 216 -11.01 -9.89 -15.15
CA ILE A 216 -10.64 -9.70 -16.56
C ILE A 216 -9.55 -8.63 -16.66
N ILE A 217 -9.70 -7.50 -15.97
CA ILE A 217 -8.72 -6.40 -15.98
C ILE A 217 -7.36 -6.87 -15.46
N PHE A 218 -7.33 -7.66 -14.39
CA PHE A 218 -6.09 -8.17 -13.81
C PHE A 218 -5.44 -9.22 -14.69
N THR A 219 -6.21 -10.09 -15.34
CA THR A 219 -5.66 -11.05 -16.31
C THR A 219 -5.05 -10.35 -17.52
N ILE A 220 -5.80 -9.44 -18.16
CA ILE A 220 -5.30 -8.68 -19.32
C ILE A 220 -4.10 -7.82 -18.89
N GLY A 221 -4.23 -7.10 -17.77
CA GLY A 221 -3.16 -6.26 -17.24
C GLY A 221 -1.88 -7.04 -16.96
N SER A 222 -1.98 -8.24 -16.37
CA SER A 222 -0.81 -9.09 -16.11
C SER A 222 -0.18 -9.62 -17.40
N PHE A 223 -1.00 -9.96 -18.40
CA PHE A 223 -0.51 -10.38 -19.71
C PHE A 223 0.22 -9.24 -20.42
N VAL A 224 -0.33 -8.02 -20.38
CA VAL A 224 0.33 -6.82 -20.93
C VAL A 224 1.64 -6.53 -20.18
N LEU A 225 1.65 -6.61 -18.84
CA LEU A 225 2.89 -6.47 -18.06
C LEU A 225 3.95 -7.49 -18.48
N ALA A 226 3.56 -8.76 -18.66
CA ALA A 226 4.47 -9.81 -19.10
C ALA A 226 5.00 -9.56 -20.52
N ILE A 227 4.16 -9.14 -21.46
CA ILE A 227 4.59 -8.77 -22.82
C ILE A 227 5.56 -7.59 -22.77
N LEU A 228 5.27 -6.55 -22.01
CA LEU A 228 6.16 -5.39 -21.89
C LEU A 228 7.54 -5.81 -21.38
N LEU A 229 7.59 -6.66 -20.35
CA LEU A 229 8.86 -7.20 -19.83
C LEU A 229 9.59 -8.09 -20.86
N PHE A 230 8.85 -8.90 -21.61
CA PHE A 230 9.42 -9.72 -22.67
C PHE A 230 10.03 -8.86 -23.78
N VAL A 231 9.34 -7.80 -24.21
CA VAL A 231 9.87 -6.87 -25.22
C VAL A 231 11.07 -6.09 -24.68
N ILE A 232 11.04 -5.65 -23.41
CA ILE A 232 12.17 -5.00 -22.73
C ILE A 232 13.43 -5.88 -22.81
N TYR A 233 13.30 -7.21 -22.61
CA TYR A 233 14.44 -8.12 -22.63
C TYR A 233 15.12 -8.25 -24.01
N TYR A 234 14.36 -8.16 -25.11
CA TYR A 234 14.89 -8.29 -26.48
C TYR A 234 15.19 -6.95 -27.16
N CYS A 235 15.05 -5.82 -26.45
CA CYS A 235 15.19 -4.50 -27.05
C CYS A 235 16.59 -3.93 -26.85
N ASP A 236 17.29 -3.71 -27.96
CA ASP A 236 18.65 -3.15 -27.96
C ASP A 236 18.67 -1.62 -28.18
N THR A 237 17.50 -0.97 -28.12
CA THR A 237 17.40 0.49 -28.32
C THR A 237 17.05 1.19 -27.01
N LEU A 238 17.99 1.96 -26.46
CA LEU A 238 17.84 2.62 -25.16
C LEU A 238 16.56 3.45 -25.01
N TRP A 239 16.22 4.27 -26.01
CA TRP A 239 15.02 5.10 -25.99
C TRP A 239 13.72 4.29 -25.95
N VAL A 240 13.66 3.18 -26.69
CA VAL A 240 12.50 2.28 -26.68
C VAL A 240 12.40 1.58 -25.33
N LEU A 241 13.53 1.16 -24.77
CA LEU A 241 13.61 0.53 -23.45
C LEU A 241 13.11 1.46 -22.33
N TYR A 242 13.45 2.75 -22.40
CA TYR A 242 12.93 3.78 -21.48
C TYR A 242 11.41 3.94 -21.57
N VAL A 243 10.87 4.05 -22.79
CA VAL A 243 9.41 4.19 -22.99
C VAL A 243 8.67 2.95 -22.50
N LEU A 244 9.18 1.76 -22.81
CA LEU A 244 8.59 0.49 -22.36
C LEU A 244 8.62 0.36 -20.84
N TYR A 245 9.71 0.75 -20.19
CA TYR A 245 9.80 0.75 -18.73
C TYR A 245 8.79 1.69 -18.08
N ILE A 246 8.65 2.92 -18.60
CA ILE A 246 7.64 3.89 -18.11
C ILE A 246 6.24 3.31 -18.27
N ALA A 247 5.94 2.69 -19.42
CA ALA A 247 4.64 2.07 -19.69
C ALA A 247 4.36 0.88 -18.74
N TYR A 248 5.32 -0.05 -18.61
CA TYR A 248 5.26 -1.18 -17.68
C TYR A 248 4.99 -0.70 -16.26
N GLY A 249 5.81 0.22 -15.79
CA GLY A 249 5.75 0.70 -14.43
C GLY A 249 4.45 1.47 -14.15
N THR A 250 3.96 2.27 -15.10
CA THR A 250 2.68 2.99 -14.96
C THR A 250 1.51 2.02 -14.83
N LEU A 251 1.45 1.02 -15.72
CA LEU A 251 0.41 -0.02 -15.66
C LEU A 251 0.47 -0.80 -14.35
N TYR A 252 1.68 -1.16 -13.90
CA TYR A 252 1.89 -1.81 -12.62
C TYR A 252 1.33 -0.98 -11.45
N GLN A 253 1.64 0.32 -11.39
CA GLN A 253 1.17 1.20 -10.30
C GLN A 253 -0.36 1.35 -10.30
N ILE A 254 -0.99 1.40 -11.48
CA ILE A 254 -2.46 1.44 -11.60
C ILE A 254 -3.07 0.16 -11.03
N LEU A 255 -2.62 -1.01 -11.48
CA LEU A 255 -3.14 -2.30 -11.02
C LEU A 255 -2.85 -2.53 -9.52
N LEU A 256 -1.69 -2.11 -9.04
CA LEU A 256 -1.33 -2.15 -7.62
C LEU A 256 -2.28 -1.30 -6.78
N THR A 257 -2.57 -0.08 -7.22
CA THR A 257 -3.48 0.84 -6.50
C THR A 257 -4.89 0.27 -6.43
N ILE A 258 -5.39 -0.31 -7.53
CA ILE A 258 -6.70 -0.99 -7.56
C ILE A 258 -6.70 -2.15 -6.57
N THR A 259 -5.74 -3.07 -6.65
CA THR A 259 -5.68 -4.24 -5.74
C THR A 259 -5.60 -3.83 -4.28
N THR A 260 -4.76 -2.86 -3.93
CA THR A 260 -4.63 -2.41 -2.54
C THR A 260 -5.94 -1.81 -2.02
N SER A 261 -6.67 -1.06 -2.86
CA SER A 261 -7.98 -0.54 -2.45
C SER A 261 -9.04 -1.63 -2.30
N GLU A 262 -9.03 -2.64 -3.17
CA GLU A 262 -9.98 -3.75 -3.13
C GLU A 262 -9.73 -4.64 -1.92
N VAL A 263 -8.47 -4.98 -1.64
CA VAL A 263 -8.09 -5.70 -0.43
C VAL A 263 -8.62 -4.97 0.81
N ALA A 264 -8.44 -3.65 0.89
CA ALA A 264 -8.94 -2.87 2.02
C ALA A 264 -10.47 -2.85 2.17
N LYS A 265 -11.24 -2.90 1.06
CA LYS A 265 -12.71 -2.88 1.10
C LYS A 265 -13.35 -4.20 1.56
N TYR A 266 -12.64 -5.32 1.43
CA TYR A 266 -13.19 -6.67 1.60
C TYR A 266 -12.51 -7.48 2.72
N ILE A 267 -11.59 -6.86 3.47
CA ILE A 267 -11.09 -7.31 4.78
C ILE A 267 -11.99 -6.71 5.86
#